data_AF-A0A832ZE68-F1
#
_entry.id   AF-A0A832ZE68-F1
#
_cell.length_a   1.000
_cell.length_b   1.000
_cell.length_c   1.000
_cell.angle_alpha   90.00
_cell.angle_beta   90.00
_cell.angle_gamma   90.00
#
_symmetry.space_group_name_H-M   'P 1'
#
loop_
_entity.id
_entity.type
_entity.pdbx_description
1 polymer ?
#
loop_
_entity_poly.entity_id
_entity_poly.type
_entity_poly.pdbx_seq_one_letter_code
_entity_poly.pdbx_strand_id
1 'polypeptide(L)'
;MLVNSMKEQSRRGNGTKPRFIVDAMLGDLARWLRMLGYDTIYERNMPDWKQLEIAAEQGRILLTRDRGLYIRARKRGIRSLLVHGDNIVDRLYIVAKTFRLQLDIDPDSSRCPLCNAPLRRADKSEVKGRVPPQVYEKYSIFWVCSDCG
;
A
#
# COMPACT_ATOMS: atom_id res chain seq x y z
N MET A 1 34.27 -0.01 10.07
CA MET A 1 33.24 -0.51 11.01
C MET A 1 32.33 0.60 11.57
N LEU A 2 32.00 1.66 10.82
CA LEU A 2 31.13 2.75 11.33
C LEU A 2 29.88 3.02 10.47
N VAL A 3 29.75 2.37 9.31
CA VAL A 3 28.60 2.60 8.40
C VAL A 3 27.38 1.71 8.73
N ASN A 4 27.60 0.60 9.46
CA ASN A 4 26.52 -0.33 9.82
C ASN A 4 25.66 0.17 11.00
N SER A 5 26.17 1.06 11.84
CA SER A 5 25.46 1.50 13.07
C SER A 5 24.31 2.48 12.82
N MET A 6 24.19 3.09 11.63
CA MET A 6 23.12 4.06 11.33
C MET A 6 21.88 3.43 10.68
N LYS A 7 21.96 2.18 10.19
CA LYS A 7 20.79 1.45 9.67
C LYS A 7 20.00 0.73 10.76
N GLU A 8 20.63 0.40 11.88
CA GLU A 8 20.00 -0.32 12.99
C GLU A 8 19.03 0.56 13.82
N GLN A 9 19.22 1.89 13.85
CA GLN A 9 18.50 2.77 14.79
C GLN A 9 17.13 3.28 14.31
N SER A 10 16.75 3.03 13.06
CA SER A 10 15.41 3.39 12.53
C SER A 10 14.34 2.32 12.79
N ARG A 11 14.71 1.16 13.35
CA ARG A 11 13.79 0.04 13.62
C ARG A 11 12.99 0.16 14.93
N ARG A 12 13.09 1.27 15.65
CA ARG A 12 12.37 1.49 16.92
C ARG A 12 11.11 2.31 16.71
N GLY A 13 10.08 1.64 16.19
CA GLY A 13 8.69 2.07 16.28
C GLY A 13 7.83 0.83 16.43
N ASN A 14 7.48 0.45 17.66
CA ASN A 14 6.65 -0.72 17.97
C ASN A 14 5.16 -0.47 17.66
N GLY A 15 4.88 0.20 16.53
CA GLY A 15 3.54 0.53 16.06
C GLY A 15 3.24 -0.25 14.79
N THR A 16 2.08 -0.89 14.72
CA THR A 16 1.60 -1.54 13.49
C THR A 16 1.53 -0.52 12.36
N LYS A 17 2.07 -0.85 11.16
CA LYS A 17 1.95 0.00 9.97
C LYS A 17 0.48 0.41 9.76
N PRO A 18 0.19 1.68 9.39
CA PRO A 18 -1.18 2.09 9.13
C PRO A 18 -1.77 1.28 7.99
N ARG A 19 -3.07 1.01 8.09
CA ARG A 19 -3.87 0.34 7.07
C ARG A 19 -4.80 1.33 6.41
N PHE A 20 -5.03 1.17 5.12
CA PHE A 20 -5.78 2.12 4.31
C PHE A 20 -7.01 1.45 3.71
N ILE A 21 -7.99 2.30 3.43
CA ILE A 21 -9.04 2.07 2.43
C ILE A 21 -9.08 3.29 1.52
N VAL A 22 -9.14 3.03 0.22
CA VAL A 22 -8.93 4.05 -0.81
C VAL A 22 -10.14 4.10 -1.73
N ASP A 23 -10.61 5.31 -2.03
CA ASP A 23 -11.74 5.50 -2.93
C ASP A 23 -11.43 5.11 -4.40
N ALA A 24 -12.47 5.04 -5.22
CA ALA A 24 -12.38 4.63 -6.62
C ALA A 24 -11.52 5.56 -7.51
N MET A 25 -11.29 6.82 -7.10
CA MET A 25 -10.52 7.81 -7.86
C MET A 25 -9.00 7.71 -7.62
N LEU A 26 -8.59 6.92 -6.63
CA LEU A 26 -7.22 6.83 -6.15
C LEU A 26 -6.63 5.41 -6.33
N GLY A 27 -7.07 4.69 -7.37
CA GLY A 27 -6.60 3.33 -7.63
C GLY A 27 -5.10 3.21 -7.88
N ASP A 28 -4.47 4.23 -8.48
CA ASP A 28 -3.01 4.29 -8.64
C ASP A 28 -2.30 4.39 -7.28
N LEU A 29 -2.77 5.26 -6.40
CA LEU A 29 -2.29 5.40 -5.03
C LEU A 29 -2.45 4.10 -4.23
N ALA A 30 -3.60 3.41 -4.37
CA ALA A 30 -3.79 2.12 -3.73
C ALA A 30 -2.74 1.09 -4.15
N ARG A 31 -2.41 1.01 -5.45
CA ARG A 31 -1.36 0.10 -5.96
C ARG A 31 0.01 0.43 -5.38
N TRP A 32 0.38 1.71 -5.33
CA TRP A 32 1.68 2.12 -4.78
C TRP A 32 1.77 1.86 -3.29
N LEU A 33 0.73 2.15 -2.50
CA LEU A 33 0.70 1.84 -1.08
C LEU A 33 0.89 0.35 -0.80
N ARG A 34 0.27 -0.53 -1.62
CA ARG A 34 0.47 -1.99 -1.55
C ARG A 34 1.92 -2.38 -1.85
N MET A 35 2.52 -1.84 -2.90
CA MET A 35 3.92 -2.10 -3.25
C MET A 35 4.89 -1.62 -2.16
N LEU A 36 4.56 -0.54 -1.45
CA LEU A 36 5.30 -0.04 -0.29
C LEU A 36 5.03 -0.84 1.01
N GLY A 37 4.21 -1.88 0.94
CA GLY A 37 3.94 -2.80 2.04
C GLY A 37 2.83 -2.35 3.01
N TYR A 38 2.01 -1.37 2.62
CA TYR A 38 0.84 -0.95 3.41
C TYR A 38 -0.41 -1.72 2.99
N ASP A 39 -1.08 -2.36 3.94
CA ASP A 39 -2.36 -3.04 3.72
C ASP A 39 -3.43 -2.02 3.29
N THR A 40 -3.87 -2.13 2.05
CA THR A 40 -4.73 -1.14 1.40
C THR A 40 -5.89 -1.81 0.66
N ILE A 41 -7.11 -1.60 1.18
CA ILE A 41 -8.34 -2.01 0.50
C ILE A 41 -8.64 -0.99 -0.60
N TYR A 42 -8.96 -1.51 -1.78
CA TYR A 42 -9.42 -0.73 -2.92
C TYR A 42 -10.25 -1.66 -3.81
N GLU A 43 -11.43 -1.19 -4.17
CA GLU A 43 -12.35 -1.84 -5.10
C GLU A 43 -13.08 -0.74 -5.87
N ARG A 44 -13.01 -0.78 -7.20
CA ARG A 44 -13.49 0.30 -8.08
C ARG A 44 -14.98 0.63 -7.88
N ASN A 45 -15.79 -0.38 -7.58
CA ASN A 45 -17.25 -0.25 -7.51
C ASN A 45 -17.78 -0.33 -6.07
N MET A 46 -16.90 -0.21 -5.05
CA MET A 46 -17.34 -0.27 -3.66
C MET A 46 -18.09 1.02 -3.29
N PRO A 47 -19.34 0.91 -2.83
CA PRO A 47 -20.13 2.09 -2.48
C PRO A 47 -19.58 2.76 -1.22
N ASP A 48 -19.74 4.08 -1.15
CA ASP A 48 -19.22 4.94 -0.08
C ASP A 48 -19.62 4.47 1.33
N TRP A 49 -20.85 4.00 1.52
CA TRP A 49 -21.32 3.54 2.83
C TRP A 49 -20.51 2.33 3.33
N LYS A 50 -20.16 1.40 2.42
CA LYS A 50 -19.37 0.21 2.73
C LYS A 50 -17.91 0.56 2.99
N GLN A 51 -17.36 1.55 2.28
CA GLN A 51 -16.02 2.06 2.58
C GLN A 51 -15.96 2.62 4.02
N LEU A 52 -16.96 3.40 4.43
CA LEU A 52 -17.04 3.97 5.77
C LEU A 52 -17.21 2.90 6.86
N GLU A 53 -18.03 1.89 6.60
CA GLU A 53 -18.24 0.74 7.49
C GLU A 53 -16.91 -0.02 7.72
N ILE A 54 -16.26 -0.46 6.64
CA ILE A 54 -14.97 -1.15 6.70
C ILE A 54 -13.91 -0.29 7.39
N ALA A 55 -13.88 1.02 7.10
CA ALA A 55 -12.93 1.94 7.72
C ALA A 55 -13.10 1.99 9.24
N ALA A 56 -14.35 2.09 9.71
CA ALA A 56 -14.67 2.16 11.13
C ALA A 56 -14.37 0.82 11.83
N GLU A 57 -14.88 -0.28 11.30
CA GLU A 57 -14.77 -1.62 11.90
C GLU A 57 -13.31 -2.09 11.99
N GLN A 58 -12.52 -1.83 10.95
CA GLN A 58 -11.14 -2.30 10.86
C GLN A 58 -10.12 -1.25 11.29
N GLY A 59 -10.57 -0.07 11.74
CA GLY A 59 -9.68 1.04 12.09
C GLY A 59 -8.76 1.48 10.95
N ARG A 60 -9.25 1.43 9.70
CA ARG A 60 -8.48 1.84 8.50
C ARG A 60 -8.61 3.33 8.27
N ILE A 61 -7.55 3.91 7.73
CA ILE A 61 -7.53 5.31 7.31
C ILE A 61 -8.16 5.41 5.93
N LEU A 62 -9.19 6.24 5.79
CA LEU A 62 -9.82 6.52 4.50
C LEU A 62 -9.02 7.57 3.72
N LEU A 63 -8.57 7.22 2.52
CA LEU A 63 -8.00 8.16 1.56
C LEU A 63 -9.02 8.41 0.45
N THR A 64 -9.37 9.67 0.23
CA THR A 64 -10.40 10.02 -0.75
C THR A 64 -10.11 11.35 -1.41
N ARG A 65 -10.54 11.57 -2.67
CA ARG A 65 -10.63 12.90 -3.28
C ARG A 65 -12.06 13.47 -3.21
N ASP A 66 -13.02 12.68 -2.77
CA ASP A 66 -14.41 13.10 -2.64
C ASP A 66 -14.58 13.85 -1.30
N ARG A 67 -14.87 15.15 -1.41
CA ARG A 67 -15.05 16.03 -0.25
C ARG A 67 -16.26 15.62 0.59
N GLY A 68 -17.34 15.15 -0.02
CA GLY A 68 -18.53 14.66 0.66
C GLY A 68 -18.24 13.40 1.47
N LEU A 69 -17.54 12.43 0.86
CA LEU A 69 -17.11 11.21 1.55
C LEU A 69 -16.15 11.54 2.72
N TYR A 70 -15.18 12.42 2.50
CA TYR A 70 -14.29 12.91 3.55
C TYR A 70 -15.05 13.50 4.75
N ILE A 71 -16.01 14.40 4.49
CA ILE A 71 -16.84 15.03 5.54
C ILE A 71 -17.64 13.96 6.30
N ARG A 72 -18.26 13.00 5.59
CA ARG A 72 -19.00 11.90 6.23
C ARG A 72 -18.10 11.03 7.11
N ALA A 73 -16.88 10.72 6.67
CA ALA A 73 -15.91 9.98 7.46
C ALA A 73 -15.54 10.72 8.75
N ARG A 74 -15.22 12.01 8.64
CA ARG A 74 -14.88 12.86 9.80
C ARG A 74 -16.02 12.93 10.83
N LYS A 75 -17.27 13.07 10.38
CA LYS A 75 -18.46 13.06 11.26
C LYS A 75 -18.64 11.74 12.01
N ARG A 76 -18.17 10.63 11.45
CA ARG A 76 -18.20 9.29 12.07
C ARG A 76 -16.95 8.97 12.90
N GLY A 77 -16.05 9.93 13.11
CA GLY A 77 -14.80 9.71 13.83
C GLY A 77 -13.77 8.85 13.08
N ILE A 78 -14.00 8.55 11.80
CA ILE A 78 -13.07 7.77 10.98
C ILE A 78 -11.86 8.64 10.64
N ARG A 79 -10.66 8.09 10.86
CA ARG A 79 -9.43 8.73 10.40
C ARG A 79 -9.44 8.81 8.88
N SER A 80 -9.30 10.01 8.33
CA SER A 80 -9.36 10.22 6.90
C SER A 80 -8.45 11.35 6.43
N LEU A 81 -8.11 11.33 5.14
CA LEU A 81 -7.37 12.39 4.45
C LEU A 81 -8.05 12.67 3.11
N LEU A 82 -8.37 13.95 2.88
CA LEU A 82 -8.72 14.44 1.56
C LEU A 82 -7.41 14.60 0.76
N VAL A 83 -7.22 13.74 -0.23
CA VAL A 83 -5.99 13.68 -1.03
C VAL A 83 -6.09 14.69 -2.16
N HIS A 84 -5.05 15.51 -2.30
CA HIS A 84 -4.88 16.47 -3.39
C HIS A 84 -3.63 16.10 -4.20
N GLY A 85 -3.41 16.78 -5.33
CA GLY A 85 -2.26 16.55 -6.21
C GLY A 85 -2.64 15.92 -7.54
N ASP A 86 -1.91 16.33 -8.58
CA ASP A 86 -2.23 16.02 -9.96
C ASP A 86 -1.66 14.69 -10.39
N ASN A 87 -0.50 14.33 -9.84
CA ASN A 87 0.20 13.09 -10.13
C ASN A 87 0.38 12.22 -8.88
N ILE A 88 0.85 11.00 -9.10
CA ILE A 88 1.06 10.01 -8.04
C ILE A 88 2.14 10.42 -7.03
N VAL A 89 3.18 11.14 -7.46
CA VAL A 89 4.27 11.60 -6.59
C VAL A 89 3.73 12.59 -5.56
N ASP A 90 2.91 13.55 -5.98
CA ASP A 90 2.29 14.53 -5.09
C ASP A 90 1.40 13.84 -4.05
N ARG A 91 0.58 12.88 -4.50
CA ARG A 91 -0.35 12.14 -3.64
C ARG A 91 0.40 11.30 -2.61
N LEU A 92 1.43 10.56 -3.04
CA LEU A 92 2.29 9.79 -2.14
C LEU A 92 3.01 10.70 -1.14
N TYR A 93 3.55 11.84 -1.59
CA TYR A 93 4.20 12.82 -0.72
C TYR A 93 3.26 13.32 0.39
N ILE A 94 2.04 13.72 0.03
CA ILE A 94 1.06 14.22 1.01
C ILE A 94 0.70 13.12 2.01
N VAL A 95 0.35 11.92 1.53
CA VAL A 95 -0.02 10.78 2.40
C VAL A 95 1.15 10.41 3.32
N ALA A 96 2.37 10.33 2.79
CA ALA A 96 3.56 10.02 3.54
C ALA A 96 3.88 11.07 4.60
N LYS A 97 3.78 12.35 4.26
CA LYS A 97 3.99 13.45 5.21
C LYS A 97 2.94 13.44 6.32
N THR A 98 1.67 13.23 5.97
CA THR A 98 0.56 13.22 6.94
C THR A 98 0.65 12.05 7.92
N PHE A 99 0.99 10.85 7.44
CA PHE A 99 1.00 9.63 8.25
C PHE A 99 2.39 9.12 8.62
N ARG A 100 3.44 9.88 8.30
CA ARG A 100 4.86 9.54 8.52
C ARG A 100 5.23 8.19 7.92
N LEU A 101 4.78 7.95 6.69
CA LEU A 101 5.08 6.72 5.96
C LEU A 101 6.54 6.71 5.49
N GLN A 102 7.14 5.53 5.52
CA GLN A 102 8.37 5.27 4.79
C GLN A 102 8.03 4.92 3.34
N LEU A 103 8.78 5.49 2.39
CA LEU A 103 8.56 5.36 0.95
C LEU A 103 9.67 4.52 0.29
N ASP A 104 10.03 3.42 0.93
CA ASP A 104 10.94 2.39 0.43
C ASP A 104 10.17 1.14 0.01
N ILE A 105 10.59 0.55 -1.10
CA ILE A 105 10.08 -0.74 -1.54
C ILE A 105 11.00 -1.82 -1.01
N ASP A 106 10.45 -2.63 -0.11
CA ASP A 106 11.03 -3.90 0.32
C ASP A 106 10.09 -5.03 -0.10
N PRO A 107 10.42 -5.82 -1.14
CA PRO A 107 9.59 -6.91 -1.63
C PRO A 107 9.18 -7.93 -0.57
N ASP A 108 9.97 -8.11 0.50
CA ASP A 108 9.65 -9.03 1.60
C ASP A 108 8.52 -8.51 2.51
N SER A 109 8.23 -7.21 2.46
CA SER A 109 7.10 -6.59 3.17
C SER A 109 6.02 -6.03 2.22
N SER A 110 6.28 -6.03 0.91
CA SER A 110 5.35 -5.60 -0.13
C SER A 110 4.12 -6.50 -0.21
N ARG A 111 3.06 -5.92 -0.78
CA ARG A 111 1.79 -6.60 -1.06
C ARG A 111 1.51 -6.52 -2.55
N CYS A 112 0.75 -7.48 -3.05
CA CYS A 112 0.35 -7.51 -4.45
C CYS A 112 -0.42 -6.23 -4.82
N PRO A 113 -0.01 -5.51 -5.90
CA PRO A 113 -0.71 -4.30 -6.32
C PRO A 113 -2.14 -4.58 -6.80
N LEU A 114 -2.44 -5.82 -7.21
CA LEU A 114 -3.78 -6.23 -7.67
C LEU A 114 -4.71 -6.58 -6.52
N CYS A 115 -4.37 -7.57 -5.69
CA CYS A 115 -5.27 -8.11 -4.68
C CYS A 115 -4.90 -7.79 -3.22
N ASN A 116 -3.80 -7.07 -2.95
CA ASN A 116 -3.35 -6.71 -1.60
C ASN A 116 -2.85 -7.88 -0.73
N ALA A 117 -2.77 -9.11 -1.26
CA ALA A 117 -2.17 -10.23 -0.53
C ALA A 117 -0.65 -10.03 -0.35
N PRO A 118 -0.04 -10.51 0.75
CA PRO A 118 1.41 -10.48 0.93
C PRO A 118 2.14 -11.21 -0.21
N LEU A 119 3.27 -10.66 -0.62
CA LEU A 119 4.18 -11.38 -1.51
C LEU A 119 4.98 -12.41 -0.72
N ARG A 120 5.32 -13.51 -1.38
CA ARG A 120 6.30 -14.46 -0.87
C ARG A 120 7.45 -14.59 -1.85
N ARG A 121 8.64 -14.87 -1.33
CA ARG A 121 9.75 -15.30 -2.16
C ARG A 121 9.36 -16.57 -2.92
N ALA A 122 9.81 -16.64 -4.16
CA ALA A 122 9.58 -17.75 -5.07
C ALA A 122 10.91 -18.26 -5.60
N ASP A 123 10.99 -19.58 -5.76
CA ASP A 123 12.14 -20.20 -6.40
C ASP A 123 12.18 -19.80 -7.88
N LYS A 124 13.40 -19.69 -8.44
CA LYS A 124 13.58 -19.33 -9.85
C LYS A 124 12.83 -20.29 -10.78
N SER A 125 12.77 -21.58 -10.46
CA SER A 125 12.02 -22.57 -11.24
C SER A 125 10.50 -22.31 -11.26
N GLU A 126 9.94 -21.75 -10.18
CA GLU A 126 8.50 -21.47 -10.06
C GLU A 126 8.03 -20.40 -11.05
N VAL A 127 8.90 -19.46 -11.39
CA VAL A 127 8.57 -18.33 -12.29
C VAL A 127 8.92 -18.61 -13.76
N LYS A 128 9.43 -19.80 -14.09
CA LYS A 128 9.79 -20.15 -15.46
C LYS A 128 8.55 -20.09 -16.37
N GLY A 129 8.62 -19.32 -17.45
CA GLY A 129 7.51 -19.12 -18.38
C GLY A 129 6.39 -18.19 -17.88
N ARG A 130 6.47 -17.70 -16.63
CA ARG A 130 5.53 -16.71 -16.05
C ARG A 130 6.05 -15.28 -16.12
N VAL A 131 7.35 -15.11 -16.32
CA VAL A 131 8.01 -13.82 -16.53
C VAL A 131 8.66 -13.77 -17.92
N PRO A 132 8.87 -12.58 -18.51
CA PRO A 132 9.58 -12.46 -19.78
C PRO A 132 10.95 -13.16 -19.74
N PRO A 133 11.39 -13.82 -20.82
CA PRO A 133 12.65 -14.58 -20.84
C PRO A 133 13.86 -13.80 -20.34
N GLN A 134 13.96 -12.52 -20.73
CA GLN A 134 15.06 -11.64 -20.33
C GLN A 134 15.07 -11.36 -18.82
N VAL A 135 13.90 -11.29 -18.18
CA VAL A 135 13.78 -11.13 -16.72
C VAL A 135 14.18 -12.42 -16.01
N TYR A 136 13.74 -13.56 -16.54
CA TYR A 136 14.10 -14.89 -16.02
C TYR A 136 15.61 -15.13 -16.06
N GLU A 137 16.27 -14.77 -17.16
CA GLU A 137 17.71 -14.93 -17.32
C GLU A 137 18.48 -14.00 -16.39
N LYS A 138 18.08 -12.72 -16.32
CA LYS A 138 18.79 -11.67 -15.59
C LYS A 138 18.71 -11.78 -14.07
N TYR A 139 17.57 -12.17 -13.51
CA TYR A 139 17.36 -12.15 -12.06
C TYR A 139 17.35 -13.56 -11.45
N SER A 140 17.74 -13.66 -10.18
CA SER A 140 17.77 -14.91 -9.42
C SER A 140 16.74 -14.97 -8.29
N ILE A 141 16.22 -13.82 -7.88
CA ILE A 141 15.27 -13.70 -6.77
C ILE A 141 13.96 -13.16 -7.32
N PHE A 142 12.87 -13.85 -6.97
CA PHE A 142 11.53 -13.51 -7.41
C PHE A 142 10.57 -13.52 -6.23
N TRP A 143 9.47 -12.80 -6.42
CA TRP A 143 8.35 -12.80 -5.51
C TRP A 143 7.07 -13.04 -6.30
N VAL A 144 6.16 -13.81 -5.71
CA VAL A 144 4.87 -14.19 -6.30
C VAL A 144 3.76 -13.82 -5.32
N CYS A 145 2.60 -13.41 -5.83
CA CYS A 145 1.44 -13.18 -4.98
C CYS A 145 0.94 -14.51 -4.43
N SER A 146 0.68 -14.56 -3.13
CA SER A 146 0.14 -15.74 -2.45
C SER A 146 -1.31 -16.08 -2.82
N ASP A 147 -1.98 -15.21 -3.57
CA ASP A 147 -3.41 -15.31 -3.90
C ASP A 147 -3.64 -15.30 -5.42
N CYS A 148 -3.24 -14.23 -6.11
CA CYS A 148 -3.51 -14.09 -7.55
C CYS A 148 -2.35 -14.47 -8.50
N GLY A 149 -1.23 -14.99 -7.97
CA GLY A 149 -0.08 -15.50 -8.75
C GLY A 149 0.92 -14.46 -9.23
#